data_AF-A0A6B2Z566-F1
#
_entry.id   AF-A0A6B2Z566-F1
#
_cell.length_a   1.000
_cell.length_b   1.000
_cell.length_c   1.000
_cell.angle_alpha   90.00
_cell.angle_beta   90.00
_cell.angle_gamma   90.00
#
_symmetry.space_group_name_H-M   'P 1'
#
loop_
_entity.id
_entity.type
_entity.pdbx_description
1 polymer ?
#
loop_
_entity_poly.entity_id
_entity_poly.type
_entity_poly.pdbx_seq_one_letter_code
_entity_poly.pdbx_strand_id
1 'polypeptide(L)' 'MRVLARRPTRPVAPFVELVRIESDPAYRALFFAELEAAIESRYATRMAVVEEVEVAAERLRRLIRTPDSRTDADERAA' A
#
# COMPACT_ATOMS: atom_id res chain seq x y z
N MET A 1 8.57 13.20 -5.36
CA MET A 1 8.78 12.39 -4.15
C MET A 1 9.17 13.30 -2.99
N ARG A 2 8.26 13.56 -2.04
CA ARG A 2 8.59 14.28 -0.81
C ARG A 2 8.93 13.25 0.25
N VAL A 3 10.23 13.13 0.57
CA VAL A 3 10.69 12.29 1.68
C VAL A 3 10.20 12.95 2.97
N LEU A 4 9.44 12.21 3.78
CA LEU A 4 9.08 12.62 5.14
C LEU A 4 10.38 12.68 5.95
N ALA A 5 11.02 13.85 5.95
CA ALA A 5 12.21 14.08 6.76
C ALA A 5 11.81 13.86 8.22
N ARG A 6 12.42 12.84 8.86
CA ARG A 6 12.22 12.54 10.28
C ARG A 6 12.57 13.81 11.06
N ARG A 7 11.56 14.47 11.62
CA ARG A 7 11.75 15.69 12.40
C ARG A 7 12.63 15.34 13.61
N PRO A 8 13.70 16.11 13.89
CA PRO A 8 14.55 15.83 15.05
C PRO A 8 13.71 15.90 16.33
N THR A 9 13.66 14.79 17.05
CA THR A 9 12.95 14.65 18.33
C THR A 9 13.74 15.36 19.41
N ARG A 10 13.49 16.65 19.62
CA ARG A 10 13.76 17.28 20.92
C ARG A 10 12.86 16.62 21.98
N PRO A 11 13.24 16.57 23.27
CA PRO A 11 12.32 16.13 24.32
C PRO A 11 11.21 17.19 24.40
N VAL A 12 10.08 16.87 23.79
CA VAL A 12 8.91 17.73 23.79
C VAL A 12 8.09 17.33 25.02
N ALA A 13 7.68 18.31 25.83
CA ALA A 13 6.75 18.05 26.92
C ALA A 13 5.52 17.26 26.37
N PRO A 14 4.94 16.33 27.14
CA PRO A 14 3.81 15.55 26.67
C PRO A 14 2.72 16.49 26.15
N PHE A 15 2.16 16.16 24.99
CA PHE A 15 1.06 16.89 24.32
C PHE A 15 1.37 18.26 23.68
N VAL A 16 2.62 18.73 23.56
CA VAL A 16 2.89 20.01 22.87
C VAL A 16 2.36 20.05 21.44
N GLU A 17 2.41 18.94 20.71
CA GLU A 17 1.85 18.88 19.37
C GLU A 17 0.32 19.03 19.40
N LEU A 18 -0.36 18.41 20.37
CA LEU A 18 -1.79 18.56 20.57
C LEU A 18 -2.16 20.00 20.91
N VAL A 19 -1.44 20.63 21.85
CA VAL A 19 -1.63 22.04 22.21
C VAL A 19 -1.47 22.94 20.98
N ARG A 20 -0.49 22.67 20.11
CA ARG A 20 -0.28 23.44 18.88
C ARG A 20 -1.39 23.24 17.87
N ILE A 21 -1.90 22.02 17.72
CA ILE A 21 -3.06 21.70 16.87
C ILE A 21 -4.32 22.42 17.38
N GLU A 22 -4.51 22.49 18.70
CA GLU A 22 -5.69 23.15 19.28
C GLU A 22 -5.62 24.67 19.21
N SER A 23 -4.43 25.24 19.42
CA SER A 23 -4.24 26.69 19.56
C SER A 23 -4.06 27.42 18.23
N ASP A 24 -3.61 26.74 17.17
CA ASP A 24 -3.30 27.35 15.87
C ASP A 24 -4.15 26.69 14.75
N PRO A 25 -5.22 27.37 14.27
CA PRO A 25 -6.08 26.84 13.21
C PRO A 25 -5.36 26.62 11.87
N ALA A 26 -4.35 27.44 11.54
CA ALA A 26 -3.59 27.29 10.30
C ALA A 26 -2.67 26.07 10.39
N TYR A 27 -2.01 25.88 11.53
CA TYR A 27 -1.24 24.67 11.80
C TYR A 27 -2.12 23.42 11.79
N ARG A 28 -3.31 23.48 12.40
CA ARG A 28 -4.27 22.37 12.39
C ARG A 28 -4.68 21.97 10.97
N ALA A 29 -5.01 22.94 10.13
CA ALA A 29 -5.39 22.69 8.74
C ALA A 29 -4.25 22.01 7.96
N LEU A 30 -3.02 22.53 8.10
CA LEU A 30 -1.84 21.94 7.46
C LEU A 30 -1.59 20.51 7.97
N PHE A 31 -1.63 20.31 9.29
CA PHE A 31 -1.40 19.00 9.90
C PHE A 31 -2.39 17.94 9.39
N PHE A 32 -3.68 18.28 9.32
CA PHE A 32 -4.67 17.34 8.79
C PHE A 32 -4.50 17.07 7.30
N ALA A 33 -4.17 18.07 6.49
CA ALA A 33 -3.89 17.86 5.07
C ALA A 33 -2.67 16.93 4.85
N GLU A 34 -1.61 17.10 5.64
CA GLU A 34 -0.43 16.23 5.59
C GLU A 34 -0.74 14.81 6.07
N LEU A 35 -1.55 14.67 7.13
CA LEU A 35 -2.00 13.38 7.65
C LEU A 35 -2.85 12.62 6.63
N GLU A 36 -3.83 13.29 6.01
CA GLU A 36 -4.69 12.70 4.98
C GLU A 36 -3.84 12.21 3.80
N ALA A 37 -2.94 13.05 3.28
CA ALA A 37 -2.06 12.67 2.19
C ALA A 37 -1.16 11.46 2.53
N ALA A 38 -0.67 11.37 3.78
CA ALA A 38 0.11 10.24 4.23
C ALA A 38 -0.73 8.96 4.34
N ILE A 39 -1.97 9.07 4.80
CA ILE A 39 -2.94 7.97 4.87
C ILE A 39 -3.26 7.46 3.47
N GLU A 40 -3.65 8.36 2.56
CA GLU A 40 -3.95 8.05 1.15
C GLU A 40 -2.76 7.38 0.46
N SER A 41 -1.55 7.92 0.63
CA SER A 41 -0.33 7.34 0.05
C SER A 41 -0.09 5.91 0.53
N ARG A 42 -0.30 5.64 1.84
CA ARG A 42 -0.14 4.31 2.41
C ARG A 42 -1.24 3.36 1.92
N TYR A 43 -2.47 3.83 1.79
CA TYR A 43 -3.57 3.04 1.23
C TYR A 43 -3.30 2.67 -0.22
N ALA A 44 -2.92 3.63 -1.07
CA ALA A 44 -2.57 3.38 -2.47
C ALA A 44 -1.45 2.34 -2.60
N THR A 45 -0.41 2.45 -1.77
CA THR A 45 0.69 1.47 -1.73
C THR A 45 0.18 0.07 -1.38
N ARG A 46 -0.69 -0.05 -0.37
CA ARG A 46 -1.26 -1.34 0.03
C ARG A 46 -2.17 -1.93 -1.04
N MET A 47 -2.99 -1.10 -1.68
CA MET A 47 -3.88 -1.54 -2.76
C MET A 47 -3.10 -2.06 -3.96
N ALA A 48 -2.00 -1.40 -4.34
CA ALA A 48 -1.14 -1.89 -5.41
C ALA A 48 -0.58 -3.29 -5.11
N VAL A 49 -0.15 -3.53 -3.87
CA VAL A 49 0.32 -4.86 -3.44
C VAL A 49 -0.80 -5.91 -3.52
N VAL A 50 -2.02 -5.56 -3.12
CA VAL A 50 -3.18 -6.47 -3.22
C VAL A 50 -3.47 -6.81 -4.69
N GLU A 51 -3.48 -5.82 -5.57
CA GLU A 51 -3.70 -6.01 -7.00
C GLU A 51 -2.64 -6.94 -7.62
N GLU A 52 -1.36 -6.73 -7.29
CA GLU A 52 -0.27 -7.60 -7.73
C GLU A 52 -0.47 -9.05 -7.28
N VAL A 53 -0.88 -9.26 -6.03
CA VAL A 53 -1.15 -10.59 -5.46
C VAL A 53 -2.35 -11.24 -6.17
N GLU A 54 -3.42 -10.50 -6.42
CA GLU A 54 -4.60 -11.00 -7.13
C GLU A 54 -4.25 -11.42 -8.56
N VAL A 55 -3.46 -10.61 -9.27
CA VAL A 55 -2.97 -10.94 -10.61
C VAL A 55 -2.09 -12.19 -10.58
N ALA A 56 -1.18 -12.31 -9.61
CA ALA A 56 -0.33 -13.48 -9.46
C ALA A 56 -1.15 -14.75 -9.15
N ALA A 57 -2.12 -14.64 -8.24
CA ALA A 57 -3.03 -15.73 -7.90
C ALA A 57 -3.84 -16.17 -9.13
N GLU A 58 -4.32 -15.24 -9.94
CA GLU A 58 -5.06 -15.57 -11.16
C GLU A 58 -4.18 -16.27 -12.20
N ARG A 59 -2.92 -15.84 -12.36
CA ARG A 59 -1.95 -16.55 -13.21
C ARG A 59 -1.74 -17.99 -12.74
N LEU A 60 -1.57 -18.21 -11.43
CA LEU A 60 -1.43 -19.55 -10.86
C LEU A 60 -2.68 -20.42 -11.10
N ARG A 61 -3.88 -19.86 -10.92
CA ARG A 61 -5.14 -20.59 -11.19
C ARG A 61 -5.24 -21.03 -12.65
N ARG A 62 -4.82 -20.19 -13.60
CA ARG A 62 -4.79 -20.58 -15.02
C ARG A 62 -3.82 -21.72 -15.28
N LEU A 63 -2.62 -21.67 -14.69
CA LEU A 63 -1.64 -22.75 -14.84
C LEU A 63 -2.16 -24.08 -14.30
N ILE A 64 -2.80 -24.08 -13.13
CA ILE A 64 -3.40 -25.29 -12.54
C ILE A 64 -4.56 -25.82 -13.39
N ARG A 65 -5.39 -24.93 -13.95
CA ARG A 65 -6.55 -25.29 -14.78
C ARG A 65 -6.22 -25.67 -16.21
N THR A 66 -4.97 -25.51 -16.65
CA THR A 66 -4.51 -25.98 -17.96
C THR A 66 -3.72 -27.28 -17.74
N PRO A 67 -4.38 -28.42 -17.46
CA PRO A 67 -3.68 -29.69 -17.47
C PRO A 67 -3.21 -29.94 -18.90
N ASP A 68 -1.90 -30.15 -19.01
CA ASP A 68 -1.12 -30.61 -20.14
C ASP A 68 -1.95 -31.05 -21.38
N SER A 69 -2.23 -30.11 -22.29
CA SER A 69 -2.77 -30.43 -23.63
C SER A 69 -1.73 -31.12 -24.53
N ARG A 70 -0.60 -31.57 -23.97
CA ARG A 70 0.48 -32.27 -24.67
C ARG A 70 0.42 -33.80 -24.51
N THR A 71 -0.35 -34.33 -23.57
CA THR A 71 -0.31 -35.78 -23.26
C THR A 71 -1.32 -36.62 -24.05
N ASP A 72 -2.36 -36.01 -24.63
CA ASP A 72 -3.40 -36.76 -25.37
C ASP A 72 -3.08 -36.98 -26.87
N ALA A 73 -2.01 -36.38 -27.38
CA ALA A 73 -1.65 -36.47 -28.80
C ALA A 73 -0.80 -37.72 -29.15
N ASP A 74 -0.07 -38.29 -28.18
CA ASP A 74 0.80 -39.45 -28.41
C ASP A 74 0.10 -40.81 -28.18
N GLU A 75 -1.06 -40.86 -27.50
CA GLU A 75 -1.78 -42.12 -27.23
C GLU A 75 -2.77 -42.52 -28.35
N ARG A 76 -3.05 -41.63 -29.31
CA ARG A 76 -3.91 -41.95 -30.48
C ARG A 76 -3.15 -42.44 -31.71
N ALA A 77 -1.83 -42.63 -31.60
CA ALA A 77 -0.95 -43.04 -32.70
C ALA A 77 -0.18 -44.35 -32.44
N ALA A 78 -0.53 -45.12 -31.40
CA ALA A 78 0.02 -46.45 -31.10
C ALA A 78 -1.09 -47.51 -31.11
#